data_AF-A0AA84ZAG3-F1
#
_entry.id   AF-A0AA84ZAG3-F1
#
_cell.length_a   1.000
_cell.length_b   1.000
_cell.length_c   1.000
_cell.angle_alpha   90.00
_cell.angle_beta   90.00
_cell.angle_gamma   90.00
#
_symmetry.space_group_name_H-M   'P 1'
#
loop_
_entity.id
_entity.type
_entity.pdbx_description
1 polymer ?
#
loop_
_entity_poly.entity_id
_entity_poly.type
_entity_poly.pdbx_seq_one_letter_code
_entity_poly.pdbx_strand_id
1 'polypeptide(L)'
;MHPATKPEDSSHRVPIAINILTGGLAGCVAKTTIAPLDRAKINFQSTRMPFNVRSLIQFLKNTYQEQGFMCLWRGHTATLARIFPYSAIQYSAHDHYKHLLGISSASHSEISYIRLRRFLAGVGAGTTSVTCTYPLDVARARMAVTTASKYSSLFHAIRALYTEEGLSALYRGFSPALLGIIPYAGTAFFTFETLKETCLDRNKDPITGKRPKKLYPFENLCCGAVAGILGQTASYPLDIVRRRMQTANITELI
;
A
#
# COMPACT_ATOMS: atom_id res chain seq x y z
N MET A 1 45.48 -21.20 -32.32
CA MET A 1 44.37 -20.40 -32.88
C MET A 1 43.14 -20.65 -32.01
N HIS A 2 42.96 -19.83 -30.97
CA HIS A 2 41.67 -19.75 -30.25
C HIS A 2 40.70 -18.89 -31.08
N PRO A 3 39.40 -19.11 -30.91
CA PRO A 3 38.68 -18.11 -30.15
C PRO A 3 38.07 -18.74 -28.89
N ALA A 4 38.37 -18.10 -27.78
CA ALA A 4 37.80 -18.35 -26.48
C ALA A 4 36.28 -18.17 -26.52
N THR A 5 35.57 -19.10 -25.90
CA THR A 5 34.22 -18.88 -25.39
C THR A 5 34.22 -17.62 -24.53
N LYS A 6 33.52 -16.56 -24.96
CA LYS A 6 33.23 -15.41 -24.12
C LYS A 6 32.57 -15.92 -22.83
N PRO A 7 33.06 -15.55 -21.64
CA PRO A 7 32.29 -15.79 -20.42
C PRO A 7 31.01 -14.96 -20.52
N GLU A 8 29.86 -15.62 -20.39
CA GLU A 8 28.59 -14.95 -20.20
C GLU A 8 28.68 -14.02 -19.00
N ASP A 9 28.20 -12.80 -19.23
CA ASP A 9 28.16 -11.64 -18.36
C ASP A 9 27.84 -12.01 -16.90
N SER A 10 28.86 -11.98 -16.05
CA SER A 10 28.74 -12.10 -14.60
C SER A 10 28.10 -10.83 -14.04
N SER A 11 26.79 -10.69 -14.25
CA SER A 11 25.98 -9.65 -13.63
C SER A 11 26.20 -9.69 -12.12
N HIS A 12 26.79 -8.62 -11.59
CA HIS A 12 26.97 -8.40 -10.15
C HIS A 12 25.63 -8.64 -9.44
N ARG A 13 25.46 -9.81 -8.81
CA ARG A 13 24.30 -10.09 -7.97
C ARG A 13 24.44 -9.22 -6.73
N VAL A 14 23.83 -8.04 -6.78
CA VAL A 14 23.67 -7.16 -5.63
C VAL A 14 23.08 -8.00 -4.49
N PRO A 15 23.75 -8.05 -3.32
CA PRO A 15 23.25 -8.80 -2.17
C PRO A 15 21.79 -8.49 -1.88
N ILE A 16 21.00 -9.51 -1.54
CA ILE A 16 19.57 -9.38 -1.22
C ILE A 16 19.34 -8.28 -0.17
N ALA A 17 20.26 -8.19 0.81
CA ALA A 17 20.25 -7.14 1.82
C ALA A 17 20.30 -5.71 1.23
N ILE A 18 21.11 -5.47 0.20
CA ILE A 18 21.21 -4.17 -0.47
C ILE A 18 19.91 -3.86 -1.23
N ASN A 19 19.28 -4.85 -1.88
CA ASN A 19 17.98 -4.65 -2.54
C ASN A 19 16.87 -4.34 -1.53
N ILE A 20 16.87 -4.99 -0.37
CA ILE A 20 15.92 -4.72 0.71
C ILE A 20 16.15 -3.30 1.28
N LEU A 21 17.40 -2.92 1.51
CA LEU A 21 17.74 -1.59 2.04
C LEU A 21 17.40 -0.48 1.05
N THR A 22 17.79 -0.64 -0.23
CA THR A 22 17.50 0.37 -1.27
C THR A 22 16.00 0.49 -1.54
N GLY A 23 15.28 -0.64 -1.65
CA GLY A 23 13.82 -0.65 -1.78
C GLY A 23 13.11 -0.05 -0.56
N GLY A 24 13.59 -0.38 0.65
CA GLY A 24 13.06 0.15 1.91
C GLY A 24 13.27 1.66 2.05
N LEU A 25 14.48 2.15 1.77
CA LEU A 25 14.81 3.58 1.80
C LEU A 25 14.04 4.35 0.73
N ALA A 26 13.99 3.85 -0.50
CA ALA A 26 13.21 4.46 -1.57
C ALA A 26 11.71 4.55 -1.20
N GLY A 27 11.15 3.50 -0.60
CA GLY A 27 9.78 3.48 -0.10
C GLY A 27 9.56 4.51 1.02
N CYS A 28 10.50 4.65 1.96
CA CYS A 28 10.43 5.63 3.04
C CYS A 28 10.49 7.07 2.51
N VAL A 29 11.38 7.36 1.57
CA VAL A 29 11.48 8.67 0.92
C VAL A 29 10.18 9.00 0.18
N ALA A 30 9.68 8.08 -0.65
CA ALA A 30 8.43 8.28 -1.37
C ALA A 30 7.26 8.55 -0.43
N LYS A 31 7.13 7.78 0.67
CA LYS A 31 6.09 7.99 1.69
C LYS A 31 6.25 9.32 2.43
N THR A 32 7.48 9.76 2.68
CA THR A 32 7.77 11.04 3.35
C THR A 32 7.39 12.22 2.47
N THR A 33 7.64 12.14 1.17
CA THR A 33 7.26 13.19 0.21
C THR A 33 5.74 13.39 0.15
N ILE A 34 4.96 12.31 0.19
CA ILE A 34 3.49 12.39 0.10
C ILE A 34 2.79 12.58 1.44
N ALA A 35 3.50 12.46 2.57
CA ALA A 35 2.90 12.44 3.91
C ALA A 35 2.00 13.64 4.25
N PRO A 36 2.33 14.90 3.88
CA PRO A 36 1.42 16.04 4.10
C PRO A 36 0.08 15.90 3.37
N LEU A 37 0.10 15.38 2.14
CA LEU A 37 -1.12 15.13 1.36
C LEU A 37 -1.91 13.94 1.90
N ASP A 38 -1.22 12.88 2.35
CA ASP A 38 -1.83 11.75 3.05
C ASP A 38 -2.56 12.22 4.32
N ARG A 39 -1.96 13.14 5.11
CA ARG A 39 -2.60 13.73 6.29
C ARG A 39 -3.85 14.52 5.90
N ALA A 40 -3.74 15.39 4.90
CA ALA A 40 -4.88 16.17 4.43
C ALA A 40 -6.02 15.27 3.93
N LYS A 41 -5.69 14.24 3.13
CA LYS A 41 -6.65 13.23 2.66
C LYS A 41 -7.38 12.57 3.83
N ILE A 42 -6.67 12.11 4.86
CA ILE A 42 -7.30 11.48 6.03
C ILE A 42 -8.23 12.45 6.75
N ASN A 43 -7.85 13.73 6.88
CA ASN A 43 -8.69 14.76 7.49
C ASN A 43 -9.99 14.98 6.69
N PHE A 44 -9.90 15.19 5.37
CA PHE A 44 -11.09 15.35 4.51
C PHE A 44 -11.96 14.10 4.42
N GLN A 45 -11.38 12.90 4.52
CA GLN A 45 -12.15 11.64 4.54
C GLN A 45 -12.89 11.44 5.88
N SER A 46 -12.31 11.93 6.98
CA SER A 46 -12.89 11.87 8.32
C SER A 46 -14.00 12.90 8.52
N THR A 47 -13.77 14.13 8.07
CA THR A 47 -14.69 15.26 8.27
C THR A 47 -15.76 15.29 7.18
N ARG A 48 -16.92 15.91 7.47
CA ARG A 48 -17.99 16.12 6.48
C ARG A 48 -17.74 17.29 5.50
N MET A 49 -16.55 17.91 5.54
CA MET A 49 -16.26 19.06 4.70
C MET A 49 -16.15 18.66 3.21
N PRO A 50 -16.77 19.42 2.29
CA PRO A 50 -16.60 19.18 0.87
C PRO A 50 -15.15 19.44 0.46
N PHE A 51 -14.61 18.55 -0.38
CA PHE A 51 -13.25 18.66 -0.88
C PHE A 51 -13.17 19.68 -2.02
N ASN A 52 -12.45 20.78 -1.78
CA ASN A 52 -12.07 21.75 -2.81
C ASN A 52 -10.55 21.99 -2.74
N VAL A 53 -9.91 22.29 -3.89
CA VAL A 53 -8.46 22.59 -3.93
C VAL A 53 -8.12 23.78 -3.04
N ARG A 54 -8.99 24.80 -3.00
CA ARG A 54 -8.85 25.94 -2.08
C ARG A 54 -8.88 25.51 -0.61
N SER A 55 -9.80 24.61 -0.25
CA SER A 55 -9.89 24.07 1.12
C SER A 55 -8.66 23.24 1.48
N LEU A 56 -8.09 22.49 0.54
CA LEU A 56 -6.84 21.74 0.74
C LEU A 56 -5.67 22.71 1.03
N ILE A 57 -5.50 23.73 0.20
CA ILE A 57 -4.45 24.73 0.39
C ILE A 57 -4.66 25.47 1.72
N GLN A 58 -5.90 25.82 2.05
CA GLN A 58 -6.23 26.46 3.32
C GLN A 58 -5.92 25.56 4.52
N PHE A 59 -6.26 24.27 4.46
CA PHE A 59 -5.94 23.30 5.51
C PHE A 59 -4.43 23.19 5.74
N LEU A 60 -3.64 23.08 4.66
CA LEU A 60 -2.18 23.03 4.74
C LEU A 60 -1.60 24.33 5.31
N LYS A 61 -2.11 25.48 4.87
CA LYS A 61 -1.70 26.80 5.35
C LYS A 61 -2.03 27.00 6.83
N ASN A 62 -3.26 26.69 7.24
CA ASN A 62 -3.69 26.81 8.64
C ASN A 62 -2.87 25.86 9.53
N THR A 63 -2.66 24.62 9.10
CA THR A 63 -1.82 23.66 9.84
C THR A 63 -0.40 24.19 10.03
N TYR A 64 0.19 24.79 8.99
CA TYR A 64 1.51 25.41 9.06
C TYR A 64 1.54 26.60 10.03
N GLN A 65 0.54 27.49 9.97
CA GLN A 65 0.48 28.71 10.79
C GLN A 65 0.14 28.44 12.26
N GLU A 66 -0.76 27.51 12.54
CA GLU A 66 -1.27 27.22 13.90
C GLU A 66 -0.42 26.19 14.64
N GLN A 67 0.08 25.16 13.94
CA GLN A 67 0.74 24.00 14.55
C GLN A 67 2.23 23.87 14.18
N GLY A 68 2.70 24.69 13.24
CA GLY A 68 4.07 24.68 12.74
C GLY A 68 4.32 23.66 11.62
N PHE A 69 5.47 23.81 10.96
CA PHE A 69 5.86 23.05 9.76
C PHE A 69 5.87 21.53 9.95
N MET A 70 6.50 21.04 11.03
CA MET A 70 6.64 19.59 11.28
C MET A 70 5.31 18.89 11.53
N CYS A 71 4.27 19.62 11.91
CA CYS A 71 2.96 19.04 12.11
C CYS A 71 2.37 18.49 10.80
N LEU A 72 2.74 18.99 9.62
CA LEU A 72 2.27 18.43 8.34
C LEU A 72 2.55 16.90 8.21
N TRP A 73 3.61 16.41 8.86
CA TRP A 73 3.98 14.98 8.92
C TRP A 73 3.42 14.24 10.15
N ARG A 74 2.46 14.82 10.86
CA ARG A 74 1.86 14.17 12.04
C ARG A 74 1.23 12.83 11.67
N GLY A 75 1.60 11.78 12.41
CA GLY A 75 1.21 10.39 12.11
C GLY A 75 2.07 9.70 11.04
N HIS A 76 3.03 10.40 10.41
CA HIS A 76 3.95 9.78 9.46
C HIS A 76 4.91 8.80 10.15
N THR A 77 5.38 9.10 11.36
CA THR A 77 6.18 8.18 12.17
C THR A 77 5.44 6.86 12.41
N ALA A 78 4.13 6.92 12.66
CA ALA A 78 3.28 5.73 12.77
C ALA A 78 3.16 4.97 11.45
N THR A 79 3.16 5.69 10.32
CA THR A 79 3.17 5.09 8.98
C THR A 79 4.44 4.27 8.76
N LEU A 80 5.60 4.85 9.07
CA LEU A 80 6.90 4.19 8.93
C LEU A 80 7.06 3.02 9.91
N ALA A 81 6.69 3.22 11.18
CA ALA A 81 6.74 2.18 12.20
C ALA A 81 5.90 0.94 11.84
N ARG A 82 4.82 1.11 11.07
CA ARG A 82 3.97 0.02 10.60
C ARG A 82 4.57 -0.77 9.43
N ILE A 83 5.43 -0.16 8.60
CA ILE A 83 5.96 -0.83 7.39
C ILE A 83 6.72 -2.11 7.76
N PHE A 84 7.59 -2.04 8.77
CA PHE A 84 8.38 -3.19 9.21
C PHE A 84 7.55 -4.39 9.69
N PRO A 85 6.65 -4.26 10.70
CA PRO A 85 5.84 -5.39 11.17
C PRO A 85 4.90 -5.90 10.08
N TYR A 86 4.34 -5.01 9.25
CA TYR A 86 3.49 -5.42 8.13
C TYR A 86 4.25 -6.32 7.16
N SER A 87 5.43 -5.87 6.68
CA SER A 87 6.24 -6.64 5.76
C SER A 87 6.75 -7.94 6.37
N ALA A 88 7.21 -7.93 7.63
CA ALA A 88 7.69 -9.14 8.31
C ALA A 88 6.61 -10.22 8.39
N ILE A 89 5.40 -9.86 8.84
CA ILE A 89 4.27 -10.79 8.95
C ILE A 89 3.81 -11.24 7.56
N GLN A 90 3.74 -10.33 6.59
CA GLN A 90 3.33 -10.66 5.23
C GLN A 90 4.27 -11.68 4.58
N TYR A 91 5.59 -11.48 4.66
CA TYR A 91 6.55 -12.41 4.07
C TYR A 91 6.56 -13.76 4.79
N SER A 92 6.53 -13.76 6.13
CA SER A 92 6.47 -14.99 6.93
C SER A 92 5.20 -15.79 6.64
N ALA A 93 4.03 -15.14 6.66
CA ALA A 93 2.76 -15.77 6.35
C ALA A 93 2.72 -16.28 4.90
N HIS A 94 3.25 -15.52 3.95
CA HIS A 94 3.33 -15.93 2.56
C HIS A 94 4.18 -17.19 2.39
N ASP A 95 5.30 -17.31 3.10
CA ASP A 95 6.12 -18.51 3.06
C ASP A 95 5.38 -19.73 3.62
N HIS A 96 4.70 -19.54 4.74
CA HIS A 96 3.85 -20.57 5.36
C HIS A 96 2.72 -21.03 4.42
N TYR A 97 1.97 -20.10 3.81
CA TYR A 97 0.89 -20.46 2.88
C TYR A 97 1.39 -21.12 1.59
N LYS A 98 2.57 -20.76 1.07
CA LYS A 98 3.17 -21.47 -0.08
C LYS A 98 3.49 -22.91 0.25
N HIS A 99 4.00 -23.17 1.46
CA HIS A 99 4.29 -24.52 1.92
C HIS A 99 3.00 -25.32 2.12
N LEU A 100 2.00 -24.72 2.79
CA LEU A 100 0.69 -25.34 3.03
C LEU A 100 -0.05 -25.71 1.73
N LEU A 101 0.03 -24.87 0.70
CA LEU A 101 -0.61 -25.10 -0.61
C LEU A 101 0.24 -25.96 -1.56
N GLY A 102 1.38 -26.48 -1.10
CA GLY A 102 2.24 -27.37 -1.89
C GLY A 102 2.84 -26.73 -3.14
N ILE A 103 3.04 -25.40 -3.14
CA ILE A 103 3.49 -24.65 -4.34
C ILE A 103 4.95 -24.99 -4.68
N SER A 104 5.76 -25.36 -3.70
CA SER A 104 7.18 -25.68 -3.88
C SER A 104 7.45 -27.04 -4.54
N SER A 105 6.47 -27.95 -4.60
CA SER A 105 6.61 -29.30 -5.18
C SER A 105 5.77 -29.54 -6.44
N ALA A 106 5.15 -28.51 -7.01
CA ALA A 106 4.24 -28.67 -8.15
C ALA A 106 4.99 -28.84 -9.49
N SER A 107 4.82 -29.99 -10.14
CA SER A 107 5.34 -30.32 -11.47
C SER A 107 4.73 -29.41 -12.57
N HIS A 108 5.46 -29.22 -13.68
CA HIS A 108 5.18 -28.26 -14.74
C HIS A 108 3.83 -28.43 -15.48
N SER A 109 3.07 -29.52 -15.28
CA SER A 109 1.79 -29.77 -15.97
C SER A 109 0.60 -28.97 -15.43
N GLU A 110 0.68 -28.37 -14.24
CA GLU A 110 -0.48 -27.75 -13.55
C GLU A 110 -0.38 -26.21 -13.45
N ILE A 111 -0.02 -25.54 -14.55
CA ILE A 111 0.28 -24.10 -14.56
C ILE A 111 -0.91 -23.24 -14.06
N SER A 112 -2.15 -23.62 -14.38
CA SER A 112 -3.34 -22.87 -13.95
C SER A 112 -3.59 -22.97 -12.44
N TYR A 113 -3.51 -24.18 -11.87
CA TYR A 113 -3.67 -24.39 -10.43
C TYR A 113 -2.55 -23.75 -9.61
N ILE A 114 -1.32 -23.71 -10.15
CA ILE A 114 -0.20 -23.01 -9.53
C ILE A 114 -0.46 -21.50 -9.42
N ARG A 115 -1.03 -20.86 -10.45
CA ARG A 115 -1.40 -19.43 -10.41
C ARG A 115 -2.44 -19.16 -9.33
N LEU A 116 -3.50 -19.96 -9.28
CA LEU A 116 -4.56 -19.82 -8.28
C LEU A 116 -4.01 -20.03 -6.86
N ARG A 117 -3.18 -21.06 -6.62
CA ARG A 117 -2.57 -21.30 -5.31
C ARG A 117 -1.66 -20.15 -4.86
N ARG A 118 -0.86 -19.58 -5.78
CA ARG A 118 -0.03 -18.39 -5.48
C ARG A 118 -0.89 -17.18 -5.13
N PHE A 119 -1.99 -16.98 -5.85
CA PHE A 119 -2.95 -15.94 -5.53
C PHE A 119 -3.56 -16.13 -4.13
N LEU A 120 -4.02 -17.34 -3.81
CA LEU A 120 -4.57 -17.66 -2.47
C LEU A 120 -3.53 -17.49 -1.36
N ALA A 121 -2.28 -17.89 -1.58
CA ALA A 121 -1.18 -17.65 -0.63
C ALA A 121 -0.95 -16.15 -0.42
N GLY A 122 -0.97 -15.36 -1.50
CA GLY A 122 -0.84 -13.90 -1.44
C GLY A 122 -1.99 -13.23 -0.68
N VAL A 123 -3.23 -13.61 -0.96
CA VAL A 123 -4.42 -13.09 -0.28
C VAL A 123 -4.44 -13.48 1.19
N GLY A 124 -4.11 -14.73 1.52
CA GLY A 124 -3.99 -15.20 2.91
C GLY A 124 -2.94 -14.42 3.68
N ALA A 125 -1.74 -14.29 3.11
CA ALA A 125 -0.64 -13.53 3.73
C ALA A 125 -0.99 -12.04 3.90
N GLY A 126 -1.59 -11.43 2.89
CA GLY A 126 -2.07 -10.05 2.94
C GLY A 126 -3.12 -9.85 4.03
N THR A 127 -4.11 -10.72 4.11
CA THR A 127 -5.17 -10.66 5.13
C THR A 127 -4.60 -10.82 6.53
N THR A 128 -3.74 -11.81 6.76
CA THR A 128 -3.10 -12.05 8.07
C THR A 128 -2.25 -10.86 8.50
N SER A 129 -1.41 -10.31 7.61
CA SER A 129 -0.61 -9.12 7.92
C SER A 129 -1.45 -7.89 8.24
N VAL A 130 -2.55 -7.66 7.50
CA VAL A 130 -3.49 -6.57 7.79
C VAL A 130 -4.15 -6.78 9.15
N THR A 131 -4.65 -7.98 9.46
CA THR A 131 -5.30 -8.28 10.75
C THR A 131 -4.37 -8.04 11.94
N CYS A 132 -3.11 -8.48 11.86
CA CYS A 132 -2.14 -8.28 12.94
C CYS A 132 -1.70 -6.81 13.08
N THR A 133 -1.64 -6.07 11.98
CA THR A 133 -1.18 -4.66 11.99
C THR A 133 -2.31 -3.63 12.03
N TYR A 134 -3.57 -4.08 12.05
CA TYR A 134 -4.74 -3.20 12.01
C TYR A 134 -4.80 -2.18 13.17
N PRO A 135 -4.42 -2.51 14.42
CA PRO A 135 -4.35 -1.52 15.50
C PRO A 135 -3.46 -0.31 15.17
N LEU A 136 -2.37 -0.53 14.43
CA LEU A 136 -1.46 0.54 13.98
C LEU A 136 -2.13 1.43 12.93
N ASP A 137 -2.97 0.86 12.05
CA ASP A 137 -3.75 1.61 11.05
C ASP A 137 -4.79 2.53 11.72
N VAL A 138 -5.48 2.04 12.76
CA VAL A 138 -6.45 2.84 13.52
C VAL A 138 -5.75 3.96 14.27
N ALA A 139 -4.68 3.66 15.01
CA ALA A 139 -3.94 4.65 15.77
C ALA A 139 -3.34 5.74 14.85
N ARG A 140 -2.78 5.36 13.69
CA ARG A 140 -2.33 6.33 12.66
C ARG A 140 -3.48 7.25 12.22
N ALA A 141 -4.63 6.69 11.88
CA ALA A 141 -5.78 7.47 11.40
C ALA A 141 -6.23 8.48 12.46
N ARG A 142 -6.28 8.08 13.73
CA ARG A 142 -6.63 8.96 14.85
C ARG A 142 -5.60 10.05 15.10
N MET A 143 -4.32 9.73 15.04
CA MET A 143 -3.24 10.72 15.18
C MET A 143 -3.25 11.76 14.05
N ALA A 144 -3.64 11.37 12.83
CA ALA A 144 -3.69 12.28 11.68
C ALA A 144 -4.79 13.35 11.82
N VAL A 145 -5.91 13.01 12.47
CA VAL A 145 -7.06 13.92 12.66
C VAL A 145 -7.04 14.69 13.99
N THR A 146 -6.13 14.35 14.92
CA THR A 146 -6.03 15.01 16.24
C THR A 146 -4.80 15.92 16.34
N THR A 147 -4.86 16.86 17.28
CA THR A 147 -3.76 17.78 17.60
C THR A 147 -2.61 17.10 18.34
N ALA A 148 -1.44 17.76 18.33
CA ALA A 148 -0.20 17.29 18.97
C ALA A 148 -0.31 16.95 20.45
N SER A 149 -1.14 17.67 21.18
CA SER A 149 -1.37 17.49 22.60
C SER A 149 -2.05 16.18 22.98
N LYS A 150 -2.95 15.64 22.13
CA LYS A 150 -3.76 14.47 22.49
C LYS A 150 -2.97 13.15 22.47
N TYR A 151 -2.12 12.96 21.47
CA TYR A 151 -1.29 11.75 21.34
C TYR A 151 0.16 12.12 21.05
N SER A 152 1.05 11.73 21.98
CA SER A 152 2.50 11.96 21.90
C SER A 152 3.22 10.90 21.07
N SER A 153 2.75 9.65 21.08
CA SER A 153 3.37 8.54 20.35
C SER A 153 2.33 7.54 19.85
N LEU A 154 2.73 6.69 18.90
CA LEU A 154 1.90 5.60 18.39
C LEU A 154 1.48 4.64 19.51
N PHE A 155 2.43 4.27 20.37
CA PHE A 155 2.16 3.38 21.51
C PHE A 155 1.20 4.02 22.50
N HIS A 156 1.37 5.32 22.78
CA HIS A 156 0.43 6.06 23.61
C HIS A 156 -0.97 6.09 22.99
N ALA A 157 -1.10 6.31 21.68
CA ALA A 157 -2.39 6.28 21.00
C ALA A 157 -3.07 4.91 21.07
N ILE A 158 -2.32 3.81 20.89
CA ILE A 158 -2.86 2.44 21.00
C ILE A 158 -3.30 2.15 22.43
N ARG A 159 -2.47 2.51 23.42
CA ARG A 159 -2.78 2.31 24.83
C ARG A 159 -4.04 3.09 25.23
N ALA A 160 -4.12 4.37 24.86
CA ALA A 160 -5.27 5.23 25.14
C ALA A 160 -6.55 4.67 24.49
N LEU A 161 -6.48 4.27 23.21
CA LEU A 161 -7.58 3.60 22.50
C LEU A 161 -8.08 2.36 23.25
N TYR A 162 -7.15 1.50 23.68
CA TYR A 162 -7.48 0.28 24.39
C TYR A 162 -8.12 0.56 25.77
N THR A 163 -7.60 1.53 26.52
CA THR A 163 -8.10 1.85 27.86
C THR A 163 -9.40 2.63 27.86
N GLU A 164 -9.60 3.54 26.88
CA GLU A 164 -10.78 4.41 26.83
C GLU A 164 -11.96 3.76 26.10
N GLU A 165 -11.71 2.99 25.04
CA GLU A 165 -12.76 2.46 24.15
C GLU A 165 -12.74 0.94 23.99
N GLY A 166 -11.74 0.26 24.54
CA GLY A 166 -11.60 -1.20 24.50
C GLY A 166 -11.04 -1.77 23.19
N LEU A 167 -11.04 -3.10 23.09
CA LEU A 167 -10.48 -3.84 21.96
C LEU A 167 -11.21 -3.60 20.64
N SER A 168 -12.53 -3.40 20.68
CA SER A 168 -13.34 -3.17 19.48
C SER A 168 -12.93 -1.90 18.74
N ALA A 169 -12.44 -0.88 19.47
CA ALA A 169 -11.95 0.36 18.89
C ALA A 169 -10.70 0.15 18.02
N LEU A 170 -9.80 -0.75 18.43
CA LEU A 170 -8.59 -1.08 17.67
C LEU A 170 -8.87 -1.77 16.33
N TYR A 171 -10.07 -2.33 16.15
CA TYR A 171 -10.51 -3.04 14.93
C TYR A 171 -11.67 -2.34 14.21
N ARG A 172 -11.96 -1.08 14.56
CA ARG A 172 -13.05 -0.33 13.94
C ARG A 172 -12.77 -0.07 12.45
N GLY A 173 -13.76 -0.32 11.60
CA GLY A 173 -13.65 -0.19 10.15
C GLY A 173 -12.94 -1.36 9.45
N PHE A 174 -12.68 -2.48 10.15
CA PHE A 174 -12.00 -3.64 9.55
C PHE A 174 -12.80 -4.26 8.39
N SER A 175 -14.12 -4.42 8.54
CA SER A 175 -14.98 -5.00 7.49
C SER A 175 -14.95 -4.19 6.18
N PRO A 176 -15.20 -2.87 6.15
CA PRO A 176 -15.08 -2.10 4.91
C PRO A 176 -13.63 -2.06 4.39
N ALA A 177 -12.62 -2.18 5.26
CA ALA A 177 -11.23 -2.30 4.82
C ALA A 177 -11.00 -3.57 3.99
N LEU A 178 -11.49 -4.72 4.45
CA LEU A 178 -11.37 -5.98 3.72
C LEU A 178 -12.21 -5.99 2.44
N LEU A 179 -13.47 -5.53 2.52
CA LEU A 179 -14.35 -5.45 1.36
C LEU A 179 -13.78 -4.51 0.29
N GLY A 180 -13.08 -3.44 0.68
CA GLY A 180 -12.46 -2.48 -0.24
C GLY A 180 -11.28 -3.04 -1.04
N ILE A 181 -10.63 -4.11 -0.56
CA ILE A 181 -9.51 -4.75 -1.27
C ILE A 181 -9.99 -5.39 -2.57
N ILE A 182 -11.19 -5.98 -2.58
CA ILE A 182 -11.74 -6.69 -3.76
C ILE A 182 -11.92 -5.76 -4.97
N PRO A 183 -12.67 -4.65 -4.88
CA PRO A 183 -12.83 -3.75 -6.02
C PRO A 183 -11.51 -3.07 -6.40
N TYR A 184 -10.66 -2.72 -5.41
CA TYR A 184 -9.34 -2.16 -5.69
C TYR A 184 -8.48 -3.11 -6.53
N ALA A 185 -8.28 -4.34 -6.03
CA ALA A 185 -7.44 -5.33 -6.68
C ALA A 185 -8.03 -5.74 -8.03
N GLY A 186 -9.32 -6.06 -8.09
CA GLY A 186 -9.99 -6.50 -9.31
C GLY A 186 -9.85 -5.49 -10.45
N THR A 187 -10.18 -4.22 -10.18
CA THR A 187 -10.10 -3.17 -11.21
C THR A 187 -8.64 -2.80 -11.54
N ALA A 188 -7.75 -2.70 -10.55
CA ALA A 188 -6.34 -2.41 -10.80
C ALA A 188 -5.66 -3.51 -11.62
N PHE A 189 -5.86 -4.80 -11.28
CA PHE A 189 -5.29 -5.91 -12.04
C PHE A 189 -5.87 -5.98 -13.45
N PHE A 190 -7.19 -5.87 -13.59
CA PHE A 190 -7.85 -5.90 -14.89
C PHE A 190 -7.35 -4.77 -15.80
N THR A 191 -7.32 -3.53 -15.30
CA THR A 191 -6.82 -2.38 -16.05
C THR A 191 -5.34 -2.54 -16.38
N PHE A 192 -4.51 -2.95 -15.43
CA PHE A 192 -3.08 -3.11 -15.66
C PHE A 192 -2.81 -4.16 -16.73
N GLU A 193 -3.40 -5.34 -16.64
CA GLU A 193 -3.22 -6.42 -17.62
C GLU A 193 -3.72 -6.01 -19.00
N THR A 194 -4.89 -5.36 -19.10
CA THR A 194 -5.45 -4.89 -20.37
C THR A 194 -4.55 -3.84 -21.03
N LEU A 195 -4.10 -2.83 -20.27
CA LEU A 195 -3.19 -1.80 -20.78
C LEU A 195 -1.84 -2.39 -21.17
N LYS A 196 -1.32 -3.31 -20.36
CA LYS A 196 -0.07 -4.01 -20.60
C LYS A 196 -0.12 -4.79 -21.92
N GLU A 197 -1.16 -5.61 -22.13
CA GLU A 197 -1.35 -6.36 -23.38
C GLU A 197 -1.49 -5.43 -24.58
N THR A 198 -2.26 -4.35 -24.44
CA THR A 198 -2.43 -3.34 -25.52
C THR A 198 -1.11 -2.68 -25.90
N CYS A 199 -0.28 -2.28 -24.92
CA CYS A 199 1.02 -1.68 -25.19
C CYS A 199 2.02 -2.69 -25.78
N LEU A 200 2.00 -3.95 -25.33
CA LEU A 200 2.79 -5.03 -25.93
C LEU A 200 2.39 -5.30 -27.38
N ASP A 201 1.10 -5.21 -27.69
CA ASP A 201 0.58 -5.36 -29.04
C ASP A 201 0.94 -4.18 -29.95
N ARG A 202 0.94 -2.96 -29.41
CA ARG A 202 1.37 -1.76 -30.12
C ARG A 202 2.86 -1.79 -30.45
N ASN A 203 3.67 -2.31 -29.53
CA ASN A 203 5.13 -2.34 -29.67
C ASN A 203 5.64 -3.63 -30.33
N LYS A 204 4.82 -4.29 -31.16
CA LYS A 204 5.25 -5.43 -31.97
C LYS A 204 6.32 -5.00 -32.97
N ASP A 205 7.34 -5.85 -33.11
CA ASP A 205 8.36 -5.63 -34.14
C ASP A 205 7.71 -5.65 -35.53
N PRO A 206 7.85 -4.59 -36.34
CA PRO A 206 7.19 -4.51 -37.65
C PRO A 206 7.71 -5.55 -38.65
N ILE A 207 8.91 -6.09 -38.42
CA ILE A 207 9.56 -7.07 -39.31
C ILE A 207 9.30 -8.51 -38.85
N THR A 208 9.38 -8.79 -37.54
CA THR A 208 9.25 -10.16 -37.01
C THR A 208 7.84 -10.48 -36.50
N GLY A 209 6.99 -9.47 -36.31
CA GLY A 209 5.64 -9.60 -35.74
C GLY A 209 5.62 -10.04 -34.27
N LYS A 210 6.79 -10.18 -33.63
CA LYS A 210 6.91 -10.69 -32.26
C LYS A 210 6.63 -9.58 -31.25
N ARG A 211 5.97 -9.95 -30.15
CA ARG A 211 5.76 -9.07 -29.00
C ARG A 211 7.07 -8.93 -28.21
N PRO A 212 7.38 -7.74 -27.66
CA PRO A 212 8.52 -7.56 -26.78
C PRO A 212 8.32 -8.35 -25.48
N LYS A 213 9.41 -8.90 -24.92
CA LYS A 213 9.34 -9.71 -23.68
C LYS A 213 8.96 -8.87 -22.44
N LYS A 214 9.22 -7.56 -22.47
CA LYS A 214 8.95 -6.60 -21.38
C LYS A 214 8.59 -5.25 -21.99
N LEU A 215 7.76 -4.48 -21.27
CA LEU A 215 7.48 -3.09 -21.59
C LEU A 215 8.64 -2.18 -21.20
N TYR A 216 8.71 -1.02 -21.85
CA TYR A 216 9.59 0.04 -21.41
C TYR A 216 9.24 0.48 -19.98
N PRO A 217 10.22 0.83 -19.13
CA PRO A 217 9.96 1.20 -17.73
C PRO A 217 8.90 2.30 -17.57
N PHE A 218 8.93 3.31 -18.45
CA PHE A 218 7.97 4.41 -18.43
C PHE A 218 6.55 3.95 -18.80
N GLU A 219 6.38 3.14 -19.84
CA GLU A 219 5.05 2.61 -20.20
C GLU A 219 4.49 1.73 -19.08
N ASN A 220 5.31 0.86 -18.50
CA ASN A 220 4.90 0.02 -17.39
C ASN A 220 4.51 0.85 -16.15
N LEU A 221 5.21 1.96 -15.91
CA LEU A 221 4.87 2.93 -14.86
C LEU A 221 3.52 3.60 -15.16
N CYS A 222 3.28 4.07 -16.38
CA CYS A 222 2.01 4.68 -16.79
C CYS A 222 0.84 3.70 -16.67
N CYS A 223 0.99 2.45 -17.14
CA CYS A 223 -0.02 1.40 -16.98
C CYS A 223 -0.35 1.18 -15.50
N GLY A 224 0.68 1.10 -14.65
CA GLY A 224 0.53 0.97 -13.21
C GLY A 224 -0.18 2.18 -12.57
N ALA A 225 0.15 3.40 -13.00
CA ALA A 225 -0.47 4.63 -12.49
C ALA A 225 -1.96 4.70 -12.85
N VAL A 226 -2.33 4.45 -14.10
CA VAL A 226 -3.74 4.45 -14.55
C VAL A 226 -4.54 3.36 -13.84
N ALA A 227 -3.98 2.14 -13.77
CA ALA A 227 -4.58 1.04 -13.02
C ALA A 227 -4.78 1.38 -11.54
N GLY A 228 -3.80 2.02 -10.91
CA GLY A 228 -3.89 2.47 -9.52
C GLY A 228 -4.97 3.52 -9.31
N ILE A 229 -5.14 4.48 -10.22
CA ILE A 229 -6.17 5.52 -10.16
C ILE A 229 -7.56 4.91 -10.29
N LEU A 230 -7.79 4.06 -11.30
CA LEU A 230 -9.08 3.39 -11.48
C LEU A 230 -9.38 2.43 -10.31
N GLY A 231 -8.37 1.68 -9.88
CA GLY A 231 -8.37 0.87 -8.66
C GLY A 231 -8.89 1.62 -7.45
N GLN A 232 -8.21 2.73 -7.14
CA GLN A 232 -8.51 3.56 -5.99
C GLN A 232 -9.88 4.24 -6.11
N THR A 233 -10.34 4.54 -7.32
CA THR A 233 -11.65 5.15 -7.59
C THR A 233 -12.76 4.15 -7.27
N ALA A 234 -12.61 2.89 -7.70
CA ALA A 234 -13.57 1.82 -7.42
C ALA A 234 -13.68 1.49 -5.91
N SER A 235 -12.57 1.54 -5.17
CA SER A 235 -12.56 1.27 -3.73
C SER A 235 -12.84 2.48 -2.84
N TYR A 236 -12.86 3.69 -3.42
CA TYR A 236 -12.92 4.94 -2.65
C TYR A 236 -14.11 5.04 -1.68
N PRO A 237 -15.35 4.62 -2.03
CA PRO A 237 -16.47 4.66 -1.11
C PRO A 237 -16.23 3.85 0.17
N LEU A 238 -15.66 2.66 0.04
CA LEU A 238 -15.34 1.78 1.17
C LEU A 238 -14.19 2.34 2.00
N ASP A 239 -13.22 3.01 1.36
CA ASP A 239 -12.16 3.72 2.08
C ASP A 239 -12.70 4.89 2.91
N ILE A 240 -13.68 5.65 2.40
CA ILE A 240 -14.35 6.71 3.19
C ILE A 240 -15.05 6.10 4.40
N VAL A 241 -15.85 5.04 4.22
CA VAL A 241 -16.55 4.37 5.32
C VAL A 241 -15.55 3.86 6.36
N ARG A 242 -14.47 3.20 5.92
CA ARG A 242 -13.38 2.76 6.77
C ARG A 242 -12.82 3.93 7.60
N ARG A 243 -12.46 5.05 6.96
CA ARG A 243 -11.86 6.19 7.68
C ARG A 243 -12.80 6.81 8.69
N ARG A 244 -14.06 7.03 8.32
CA ARG A 244 -15.08 7.55 9.25
C ARG A 244 -15.28 6.64 10.45
N MET A 245 -15.27 5.32 10.24
CA MET A 245 -15.36 4.37 11.35
C MET A 245 -14.14 4.43 12.27
N GLN A 246 -12.93 4.60 11.72
CA GLN A 246 -11.70 4.70 12.51
C GLN A 246 -11.63 5.96 13.39
N THR A 247 -12.31 7.04 12.97
CA THR A 247 -12.25 8.37 13.59
C THR A 247 -13.57 8.86 14.19
N ALA A 248 -14.63 8.04 14.19
CA ALA A 248 -15.99 8.40 14.60
C ALA A 248 -16.04 9.15 15.94
N ASN A 249 -15.43 8.60 16.99
CA ASN A 249 -15.48 9.19 18.35
C ASN A 249 -14.67 10.48 18.51
N ILE A 250 -13.79 10.82 17.56
CA ILE A 250 -13.04 12.09 17.58
C ILE A 250 -13.85 13.18 16.87
N THR A 251 -14.55 12.80 15.80
CA THR A 251 -15.25 13.75 14.93
C THR A 251 -16.59 14.19 15.52
N GLU A 252 -17.13 13.47 16.51
CA GLU A 252 -18.30 13.90 17.31
C GLU A 252 -17.94 14.89 18.42
N LEU A 253 -16.65 15.09 18.71
CA LEU A 253 -16.15 16.01 19.74
C LEU A 253 -15.58 17.33 19.16
N ILE A 254 -15.65 17.52 17.83
CA ILE A 254 -15.18 18.71 17.10
C ILE A 254 -16.37 19.25 16.31
#